data_AF-A0A8S3V916-F1
#
_entry.id   AF-A0A8S3V916-F1
#
_cell.length_a   1.000
_cell.length_b   1.000
_cell.length_c   1.000
_cell.angle_alpha   90.00
_cell.angle_beta   90.00
_cell.angle_gamma   90.00
#
_symmetry.space_group_name_H-M   'P 1'
#
loop_
_entity.id
_entity.type
_entity.pdbx_description
1 polymer ?
#
loop_
_entity_poly.entity_id
_entity_poly.type
_entity_poly.pdbx_seq_one_letter_code
_entity_poly.pdbx_strand_id
1 'polypeptide(L)'
;MAKNVHHIIVGDGAMLVPDDKGYAGKDEFCNAFLTIDNVDCKLLDEKWFCNHFRWVVWKLAAYEVTSPGIFAGRCLTPEVVMLQMKYRYDREIDKCQRSAIMKICERDDTPCKKMVLCVSDITMDVKEPKISLTDGWYSIKAKVDGPLSNLINKGCIQIGHKLCVSGAELTGSQDACPPLEAPESLMLKISTNSTRPASWDSILGFQTDHTPLCVPLTSIQGEGGLIGCVDVVVVRKYPTMYMEKLPAGGCIFRSYAAEEKYKQSFQQLQQEKMEKLYQQLESRFEKDNKEEKCIKRKKFTCKDIEQLSSGEEIYEALNSAKHPDDIQVKRAS
;
A
#
# COMPACT_ATOMS: atom_id res chain seq x y z
N MET A 1 -8.58 -19.21 59.66
CA MET A 1 -8.12 -20.46 59.02
C MET A 1 -7.47 -20.08 57.70
N ALA A 2 -6.14 -20.07 57.63
CA ALA A 2 -5.44 -19.81 56.39
C ALA A 2 -5.71 -20.99 55.44
N LYS A 3 -6.38 -20.74 54.31
CA LYS A 3 -6.41 -21.71 53.21
C LYS A 3 -4.95 -21.91 52.81
N ASN A 4 -4.42 -23.13 52.95
CA ASN A 4 -3.11 -23.46 52.37
C ASN A 4 -3.24 -23.28 50.86
N VAL A 5 -2.73 -22.17 50.34
CA VAL A 5 -2.71 -21.91 48.90
C VAL A 5 -1.66 -22.84 48.32
N HIS A 6 -2.10 -23.98 47.79
CA HIS A 6 -1.25 -24.91 47.07
C HIS A 6 -0.81 -24.25 45.77
N HIS A 7 0.41 -23.71 45.76
CA HIS A 7 1.08 -23.24 44.55
C HIS A 7 1.81 -24.41 43.90
N ILE A 8 1.88 -24.38 42.57
CA ILE A 8 2.60 -25.35 41.76
C ILE A 8 3.74 -24.61 41.08
N ILE A 9 4.96 -25.11 41.21
CA ILE A 9 6.11 -24.55 40.53
C ILE A 9 6.14 -25.11 39.11
N VAL A 10 6.21 -24.23 38.11
CA VAL A 10 6.21 -24.60 36.69
C VAL A 10 7.29 -23.84 35.92
N GLY A 11 7.88 -24.51 34.93
CA GLY A 11 8.91 -23.97 34.04
C GLY A 11 10.14 -23.51 34.82
N ASP A 12 10.58 -22.27 34.53
CA ASP A 12 11.74 -21.63 35.15
C ASP A 12 11.45 -21.09 36.56
N GLY A 13 10.75 -21.87 37.39
CA GLY A 13 10.46 -21.50 38.78
C GLY A 13 9.22 -20.65 39.00
N ALA A 14 8.33 -20.53 38.01
CA ALA A 14 7.11 -19.72 38.13
C ALA A 14 6.14 -20.34 39.14
N MET A 15 5.62 -19.53 40.06
CA MET A 15 4.63 -19.96 41.05
C MET A 15 3.21 -19.85 40.48
N LEU A 16 2.68 -20.96 39.97
CA LEU A 16 1.32 -21.03 39.47
C LEU A 16 0.34 -21.32 40.60
N VAL A 17 -0.60 -20.40 40.80
CA VAL A 17 -1.69 -20.53 41.77
C VAL A 17 -2.99 -20.74 40.99
N PRO A 18 -3.64 -21.92 41.09
CA PRO A 18 -4.94 -22.15 40.47
C PRO A 18 -6.03 -21.27 41.08
N ASP A 19 -7.11 -21.05 40.32
CA ASP A 19 -8.31 -20.37 40.79
C ASP A 19 -9.02 -21.17 41.89
N ASP A 20 -10.05 -20.56 42.52
CA ASP A 20 -10.86 -21.21 43.57
C ASP A 20 -11.55 -22.52 43.11
N LYS A 21 -11.65 -22.76 41.80
CA LYS A 21 -12.24 -23.95 41.19
C LYS A 21 -11.20 -24.97 40.73
N GLY A 22 -9.91 -24.68 40.89
CA GLY A 22 -8.80 -25.54 40.47
C GLY A 22 -8.40 -25.42 39.01
N TYR A 23 -8.85 -24.40 38.29
CA TYR A 23 -8.44 -24.09 36.92
C TYR A 23 -7.26 -23.11 36.89
N ALA A 24 -6.49 -23.15 35.81
CA ALA A 24 -5.43 -22.18 35.52
C ALA A 24 -5.61 -21.68 34.09
N GLY A 25 -6.07 -20.44 33.96
CA GLY A 25 -6.26 -19.74 32.70
C GLY A 25 -5.19 -18.67 32.48
N LYS A 26 -5.44 -17.80 31.49
CA LYS A 26 -4.51 -16.75 31.10
C LYS A 26 -4.09 -15.83 32.27
N ASP A 27 -4.98 -15.57 33.22
CA ASP A 27 -4.76 -14.61 34.31
C ASP A 27 -3.85 -15.25 35.38
N GLU A 28 -4.10 -16.51 35.75
CA GLU A 28 -3.24 -17.28 36.66
C GLU A 28 -1.84 -17.48 36.09
N PHE A 29 -1.74 -17.79 34.79
CA PHE A 29 -0.46 -17.91 34.10
C PHE A 29 0.27 -16.58 34.00
N CYS A 30 -0.43 -15.46 33.79
CA CYS A 30 0.17 -14.13 33.76
C CYS A 30 0.75 -13.76 35.13
N ASN A 31 -0.02 -13.99 36.20
CA ASN A 31 0.43 -13.76 37.57
C ASN A 31 1.64 -14.62 37.92
N ALA A 32 1.62 -15.90 37.54
CA ALA A 32 2.74 -16.81 37.73
C ALA A 32 3.99 -16.36 36.95
N PHE A 33 3.83 -15.86 35.73
CA PHE A 33 4.95 -15.41 34.90
C PHE A 33 5.72 -14.24 35.53
N LEU A 34 5.01 -13.34 36.22
CA LEU A 34 5.61 -12.21 36.94
C LEU A 34 6.42 -12.63 38.18
N THR A 35 6.32 -13.89 38.61
CA THR A 35 7.11 -14.41 39.75
C THR A 35 8.48 -14.94 39.33
N ILE A 36 8.77 -15.00 38.03
CA ILE A 36 10.06 -15.47 37.52
C ILE A 36 11.12 -14.37 37.73
N ASP A 37 12.24 -14.70 38.38
CA ASP A 37 13.28 -13.73 38.79
C ASP A 37 13.85 -12.90 37.61
N ASN A 38 13.90 -13.47 36.41
CA ASN A 38 14.47 -12.84 35.20
C ASN A 38 13.40 -12.20 34.29
N VAL A 39 12.23 -11.85 34.83
CA VAL A 39 11.15 -11.17 34.09
C VAL A 39 10.91 -9.81 34.73
N ASP A 40 11.18 -8.73 33.98
CA ASP A 40 10.85 -7.39 34.43
C ASP A 40 9.36 -7.09 34.18
N CYS A 41 8.62 -6.96 35.28
CA CYS A 41 7.18 -6.64 35.28
C CYS A 41 6.87 -5.30 34.59
N LYS A 42 7.82 -4.37 34.49
CA LYS A 42 7.60 -3.06 33.86
C LYS A 42 7.60 -3.13 32.33
N LEU A 43 8.25 -4.13 31.77
CA LEU A 43 8.35 -4.33 30.32
C LEU A 43 7.23 -5.21 29.78
N LEU A 44 6.41 -5.80 30.66
CA LEU A 44 5.38 -6.75 30.29
C LEU A 44 4.00 -6.09 30.29
N ASP A 45 3.38 -6.05 29.11
CA ASP A 45 1.96 -5.70 28.97
C ASP A 45 1.09 -6.97 29.14
N GLU A 46 -0.01 -6.86 29.87
CA GLU A 46 -0.99 -7.94 30.03
C GLU A 46 -1.54 -8.38 28.66
N LYS A 47 -1.72 -7.42 27.73
CA LYS A 47 -2.15 -7.73 26.36
C LYS A 47 -1.12 -8.56 25.61
N TRP A 48 0.17 -8.28 25.81
CA TRP A 48 1.27 -9.05 25.23
C TRP A 48 1.19 -10.51 25.72
N PHE A 49 1.03 -10.70 27.03
CA PHE A 49 0.91 -12.04 27.61
C PHE A 49 -0.29 -12.80 27.03
N CYS A 50 -1.48 -12.18 27.02
CA CYS A 50 -2.70 -12.78 26.49
C CYS A 50 -2.57 -13.19 25.02
N ASN A 51 -1.96 -12.33 24.19
CA ASN A 51 -1.73 -12.61 22.79
C ASN A 51 -0.82 -13.84 22.60
N HIS A 52 0.34 -13.87 23.27
CA HIS A 52 1.27 -14.99 23.10
C HIS A 52 0.76 -16.29 23.70
N PHE A 53 0.05 -16.22 24.84
CA PHE A 53 -0.59 -17.37 25.45
C PHE A 53 -1.56 -18.05 24.47
N ARG A 54 -2.38 -17.27 23.75
CA ARG A 54 -3.28 -17.79 22.69
C ARG A 54 -2.52 -18.61 21.66
N TRP A 55 -1.43 -18.09 21.11
CA TRP A 55 -0.66 -18.77 20.05
C TRP A 55 0.10 -20.00 20.55
N VAL A 56 0.65 -19.94 21.77
CA VAL A 56 1.35 -21.06 22.40
C VAL A 56 0.37 -22.22 22.65
N VAL A 57 -0.77 -21.93 23.28
CA VAL A 57 -1.80 -22.95 23.55
C VAL A 57 -2.34 -23.54 22.25
N TRP A 58 -2.68 -22.71 21.26
CA TRP A 58 -3.21 -23.21 19.98
C TRP A 58 -2.20 -24.14 19.28
N LYS A 59 -0.92 -23.76 19.24
CA LYS A 59 0.15 -24.60 18.66
C LYS A 59 0.30 -25.93 19.40
N LEU A 60 0.38 -25.89 20.73
CA LEU A 60 0.58 -27.10 21.55
C LEU A 60 -0.62 -28.04 21.47
N ALA A 61 -1.83 -27.51 21.54
CA ALA A 61 -3.06 -28.29 21.36
C ALA A 61 -3.12 -28.93 19.97
N ALA A 62 -2.73 -28.18 18.91
CA ALA A 62 -2.69 -28.72 17.55
C ALA A 62 -1.68 -29.87 17.42
N TYR A 63 -0.53 -29.83 18.09
CA TYR A 63 0.43 -30.94 18.09
C TYR A 63 -0.15 -32.21 18.72
N GLU A 64 -0.83 -32.08 19.86
CA GLU A 64 -1.44 -33.24 20.51
C GLU A 64 -2.55 -33.86 19.65
N VAL A 65 -3.39 -33.04 19.01
CA VAL A 65 -4.47 -33.53 18.15
C VAL A 65 -3.94 -34.17 16.87
N THR A 66 -2.91 -33.60 16.26
CA THR A 66 -2.38 -34.08 14.96
C THR A 66 -1.51 -35.33 15.10
N SER A 67 -0.83 -35.53 16.23
CA SER A 67 -0.02 -36.72 16.47
C SER A 67 -0.07 -37.16 17.94
N PRO A 68 -1.22 -37.72 18.39
CA PRO A 68 -1.43 -38.07 19.79
C PRO A 68 -0.39 -39.05 20.34
N GLY A 69 0.04 -40.03 19.53
CA GLY A 69 1.01 -41.04 19.98
C GLY A 69 2.39 -40.47 20.36
N ILE A 70 2.75 -39.29 19.86
CA ILE A 70 4.03 -38.65 20.15
C ILE A 70 3.87 -37.58 21.24
N PHE A 71 2.80 -36.79 21.17
CA PHE A 71 2.67 -35.54 21.90
C PHE A 71 1.63 -35.53 23.02
N ALA A 72 0.68 -36.46 23.06
CA ALA A 72 -0.42 -36.42 24.02
C ALA A 72 0.08 -36.39 25.47
N GLY A 73 -0.39 -35.41 26.25
CA GLY A 73 0.01 -35.22 27.65
C GLY A 73 1.46 -34.79 27.85
N ARG A 74 2.18 -34.45 26.78
CA ARG A 74 3.59 -34.02 26.81
C ARG A 74 3.77 -32.61 26.28
N CYS A 75 2.87 -32.12 25.43
CA CYS A 75 3.00 -30.82 24.79
C CYS A 75 2.21 -29.74 25.52
N LEU A 76 0.90 -29.92 25.70
CA LEU A 76 0.03 -28.94 26.34
C LEU A 76 0.02 -29.15 27.86
N THR A 77 1.15 -28.83 28.48
CA THR A 77 1.31 -28.86 29.94
C THR A 77 1.63 -27.46 30.46
N PRO A 78 1.25 -27.12 31.72
CA PRO A 78 1.59 -25.84 32.31
C PRO A 78 3.09 -25.52 32.26
N GLU A 79 3.92 -26.55 32.46
CA GLU A 79 5.37 -26.51 32.32
C GLU A 79 5.81 -25.99 30.95
N VAL A 80 5.37 -26.65 29.88
CA VAL A 80 5.79 -26.32 28.50
C VAL A 80 5.23 -24.98 28.05
N VAL A 81 4.00 -24.63 28.49
CA VAL A 81 3.42 -23.31 28.23
C VAL A 81 4.29 -22.23 28.86
N MET A 82 4.67 -22.38 30.13
CA MET A 82 5.48 -21.40 30.85
C MET A 82 6.87 -21.24 30.22
N LEU A 83 7.54 -22.35 29.90
CA LEU A 83 8.84 -22.35 29.20
C LEU A 83 8.76 -21.64 27.84
N GLN A 84 7.70 -21.83 27.08
CA GLN A 84 7.53 -21.15 25.80
C GLN A 84 7.20 -19.66 25.93
N MET A 85 6.47 -19.27 26.99
CA MET A 85 6.24 -17.86 27.30
C MET A 85 7.55 -17.16 27.67
N LYS A 86 8.39 -17.80 28.50
CA LYS A 86 9.72 -17.27 28.83
C LYS A 86 10.61 -17.17 27.60
N TYR A 87 10.64 -18.20 26.75
CA TYR A 87 11.35 -18.16 25.47
C TYR A 87 10.91 -16.99 24.58
N ARG A 88 9.62 -16.66 24.54
CA ARG A 88 9.13 -15.50 23.76
C ARG A 88 9.59 -14.18 24.37
N TYR A 89 9.53 -14.06 25.69
CA TYR A 89 10.04 -12.90 26.41
C TYR A 89 11.53 -12.67 26.11
N ASP A 90 12.35 -13.72 26.23
CA ASP A 90 13.80 -13.63 25.97
C ASP A 90 14.12 -13.24 24.53
N ARG A 91 13.27 -13.65 23.58
CA ARG A 91 13.49 -13.33 22.16
C ARG A 91 13.05 -11.93 21.81
N GLU A 92 11.84 -11.56 22.22
CA GLU A 92 11.23 -10.30 21.80
C GLU A 92 11.67 -9.13 22.67
N ILE A 93 11.74 -9.32 23.99
CA ILE A 93 12.08 -8.27 24.95
C ILE A 93 13.60 -8.22 25.16
N ASP A 94 14.23 -9.31 25.58
CA ASP A 94 15.67 -9.27 25.93
C ASP A 94 16.58 -9.18 24.69
N LYS A 95 16.24 -9.90 23.62
CA LYS A 95 17.03 -9.93 22.36
C LYS A 95 16.50 -9.00 21.26
N CYS A 96 15.39 -8.29 21.50
CA CYS A 96 14.77 -7.38 20.53
C CYS A 96 14.50 -8.02 19.15
N GLN A 97 14.21 -9.33 19.10
CA GLN A 97 13.94 -10.05 17.85
C GLN A 97 12.47 -9.93 17.46
N ARG A 98 12.21 -9.05 16.51
CA ARG A 98 10.86 -8.76 16.02
C ARG A 98 10.40 -9.74 14.95
N SER A 99 9.14 -10.16 15.07
CA SER A 99 8.47 -11.07 14.13
C SER A 99 8.13 -10.36 12.80
N ALA A 100 7.61 -11.11 11.83
CA ALA A 100 7.37 -10.57 10.49
C ALA A 100 6.24 -9.53 10.52
N ILE A 101 5.13 -9.84 11.19
CA ILE A 101 4.00 -8.91 11.33
C ILE A 101 4.41 -7.70 12.17
N MET A 102 5.22 -7.88 13.23
CA MET A 102 5.73 -6.76 14.03
C MET A 102 6.49 -5.76 13.15
N LYS A 103 7.47 -6.25 12.38
CA LYS A 103 8.27 -5.39 11.49
C LYS A 103 7.43 -4.71 10.41
N ILE A 104 6.39 -5.38 9.91
CA ILE A 104 5.48 -4.82 8.90
C ILE A 104 4.60 -3.72 9.51
N CYS A 105 4.02 -3.93 10.69
CA CYS A 105 3.17 -2.94 11.37
C CYS A 105 3.97 -1.71 11.82
N GLU A 106 5.20 -1.93 12.31
CA GLU A 106 6.13 -0.86 12.69
C GLU A 106 6.77 -0.14 11.49
N ARG A 107 6.49 -0.57 10.26
CA ARG A 107 7.05 0.00 9.01
C ARG A 107 8.56 -0.18 8.84
N ASP A 108 9.16 -1.10 9.57
CA ASP A 108 10.59 -1.42 9.53
C ASP A 108 10.95 -2.45 8.45
N ASP A 109 9.98 -3.23 7.96
CA ASP A 109 10.17 -4.12 6.81
C ASP A 109 8.93 -4.13 5.90
N THR A 110 9.13 -4.55 4.64
CA THR A 110 8.10 -4.49 3.60
C THR A 110 7.19 -5.72 3.62
N PRO A 111 5.86 -5.54 3.50
CA PRO A 111 4.91 -6.64 3.31
C PRO A 111 5.05 -7.32 1.94
N CYS A 112 5.79 -6.73 0.99
CA CYS A 112 5.94 -7.29 -0.36
C CYS A 112 6.81 -8.56 -0.38
N LYS A 113 7.65 -8.78 0.64
CA LYS A 113 8.52 -9.94 0.73
C LYS A 113 7.70 -11.23 0.84
N LYS A 114 8.29 -12.33 0.34
CA LYS A 114 7.72 -13.67 0.48
C LYS A 114 7.68 -14.07 1.96
N MET A 115 6.49 -14.40 2.45
CA MET A 115 6.26 -14.83 3.82
C MET A 115 5.21 -15.95 3.87
N VAL A 116 5.25 -16.75 4.92
CA VAL A 116 4.24 -17.76 5.19
C VAL A 116 3.44 -17.33 6.42
N LEU A 117 2.13 -17.22 6.25
CA LEU A 117 1.20 -16.85 7.30
C LEU A 117 0.15 -17.95 7.48
N CYS A 118 -0.34 -18.13 8.69
CA CYS A 118 -1.40 -19.07 9.00
C CYS A 118 -2.74 -18.33 9.13
N VAL A 119 -3.83 -18.91 8.64
CA VAL A 119 -5.18 -18.37 8.84
C VAL A 119 -5.61 -18.61 10.29
N SER A 120 -5.73 -17.55 11.09
CA SER A 120 -6.10 -17.64 12.51
C SER A 120 -7.59 -17.49 12.76
N ASP A 121 -8.29 -16.73 11.93
CA ASP A 121 -9.73 -16.51 12.03
C ASP A 121 -10.34 -16.14 10.68
N ILE A 122 -11.60 -16.46 10.48
CA ILE A 122 -12.37 -16.13 9.27
C ILE A 122 -13.69 -15.50 9.71
N THR A 123 -13.84 -14.20 9.45
CA THR A 123 -15.06 -13.45 9.74
C THR A 123 -15.84 -13.26 8.44
N MET A 124 -17.02 -13.89 8.34
CA MET A 124 -17.92 -13.68 7.21
C MET A 124 -18.69 -12.36 7.42
N ASP A 125 -18.32 -11.33 6.65
CA ASP A 125 -19.02 -10.06 6.61
C ASP A 125 -20.02 -10.03 5.44
N VAL A 126 -21.04 -9.17 5.49
CA VAL A 126 -22.15 -9.17 4.52
C VAL A 126 -21.69 -8.83 3.09
N LYS A 127 -20.54 -8.15 2.95
CA LYS A 127 -20.01 -7.70 1.64
C LYS A 127 -18.79 -8.49 1.17
N GLU A 128 -17.83 -8.77 2.05
CA GLU A 128 -16.57 -9.47 1.72
C GLU A 128 -16.08 -10.25 2.95
N PRO A 129 -15.63 -11.52 2.80
CA PRO A 129 -15.05 -12.25 3.92
C PRO A 129 -13.73 -11.60 4.35
N LYS A 130 -13.57 -11.32 5.64
CA LYS A 130 -12.33 -10.83 6.23
C LYS A 130 -11.62 -12.00 6.89
N ILE A 131 -10.33 -12.16 6.63
CA ILE A 131 -9.52 -13.20 7.27
C ILE A 131 -8.48 -12.55 8.18
N SER A 132 -8.15 -13.21 9.27
CA SER A 132 -7.01 -12.85 10.11
C SER A 132 -5.87 -13.83 9.82
N LEU A 133 -4.68 -13.27 9.58
CA LEU A 133 -3.47 -14.01 9.30
C LEU A 133 -2.47 -13.83 10.44
N THR A 134 -1.77 -14.89 10.82
CA THR A 134 -0.75 -14.87 11.87
C THR A 134 0.59 -15.41 11.38
N ASP A 135 1.67 -14.81 11.87
CA ASP A 135 3.04 -15.32 11.71
C ASP A 135 3.47 -16.19 12.91
N GLY A 136 2.52 -16.53 13.79
CA GLY A 136 2.74 -17.27 15.03
C GLY A 136 3.16 -16.40 16.21
N TRP A 137 3.36 -15.09 16.03
CA TRP A 137 3.63 -14.14 17.11
C TRP A 137 2.49 -13.14 17.27
N TYR A 138 2.07 -12.55 16.16
CA TYR A 138 0.95 -11.62 16.12
C TYR A 138 -0.03 -12.01 15.02
N SER A 139 -1.17 -11.34 14.98
CA SER A 139 -2.15 -11.48 13.90
C SER A 139 -2.46 -10.14 13.28
N ILE A 140 -2.69 -10.13 11.97
CA ILE A 140 -3.13 -8.96 11.21
C ILE A 140 -4.37 -9.33 10.40
N LYS A 141 -5.33 -8.40 10.32
CA LYS A 141 -6.49 -8.56 9.43
C LYS A 141 -6.03 -8.42 7.99
N ALA A 142 -6.54 -9.26 7.10
CA ALA A 142 -6.19 -9.24 5.69
C ALA A 142 -7.41 -8.98 4.81
N LYS A 143 -7.20 -8.12 3.81
CA LYS A 143 -8.16 -7.87 2.73
C LYS A 143 -7.86 -8.80 1.58
N VAL A 144 -8.89 -9.48 1.10
CA VAL A 144 -8.82 -10.50 0.07
C VAL A 144 -9.43 -9.98 -1.23
N ASP A 145 -9.03 -10.53 -2.37
CA ASP A 145 -9.65 -10.21 -3.67
C ASP A 145 -10.86 -11.12 -3.94
N GLY A 146 -11.57 -10.86 -5.05
CA GLY A 146 -12.78 -11.61 -5.44
C GLY A 146 -12.52 -13.12 -5.56
N PRO A 147 -11.49 -13.57 -6.30
CA PRO A 147 -11.18 -14.99 -6.43
C PRO A 147 -10.82 -15.66 -5.09
N LEU A 148 -10.07 -15.00 -4.20
CA LEU A 148 -9.72 -15.57 -2.90
C LEU A 148 -10.95 -15.64 -1.97
N SER A 149 -11.82 -14.63 -2.04
CA SER A 149 -13.12 -14.63 -1.35
C SER A 149 -13.97 -15.84 -1.75
N ASN A 150 -13.99 -16.17 -3.04
CA ASN A 150 -14.68 -17.35 -3.54
C ASN A 150 -14.07 -18.65 -3.02
N LEU A 151 -12.74 -18.72 -2.86
CA LEU A 151 -12.07 -19.89 -2.28
C LEU A 151 -12.38 -20.07 -0.79
N ILE A 152 -12.51 -18.97 -0.05
CA ILE A 152 -12.93 -18.98 1.36
C ILE A 152 -14.38 -19.45 1.46
N ASN A 153 -15.28 -18.90 0.64
CA ASN A 153 -16.70 -19.29 0.62
C ASN A 153 -16.92 -20.76 0.22
N LYS A 154 -16.05 -21.30 -0.64
CA LYS A 154 -16.02 -22.73 -0.99
C LYS A 154 -15.45 -23.63 0.11
N GLY A 155 -14.88 -23.05 1.17
CA GLY A 155 -14.21 -23.79 2.24
C GLY A 155 -12.84 -24.35 1.85
N CYS A 156 -12.23 -23.90 0.75
CA CYS A 156 -10.89 -24.32 0.34
C CYS A 156 -9.80 -23.74 1.26
N ILE A 157 -10.06 -22.55 1.82
CA ILE A 157 -9.20 -21.91 2.82
C ILE A 157 -9.93 -21.98 4.16
N GLN A 158 -9.30 -22.63 5.14
CA GLN A 158 -9.85 -22.85 6.48
C GLN A 158 -8.88 -22.37 7.54
N ILE A 159 -9.39 -22.17 8.76
CA ILE A 159 -8.58 -21.80 9.92
C ILE A 159 -7.53 -22.90 10.17
N GLY A 160 -6.28 -22.50 10.39
CA GLY A 160 -5.13 -23.38 10.54
C GLY A 160 -4.36 -23.65 9.25
N HIS A 161 -4.90 -23.31 8.07
CA HIS A 161 -4.15 -23.45 6.82
C HIS A 161 -3.02 -22.43 6.73
N LYS A 162 -1.86 -22.88 6.22
CA LYS A 162 -0.71 -22.02 5.95
C LYS A 162 -0.74 -21.56 4.50
N LEU A 163 -0.52 -20.26 4.29
CA LEU A 163 -0.51 -19.59 3.01
C LEU A 163 0.85 -18.93 2.81
N CYS A 164 1.49 -19.23 1.69
CA CYS A 164 2.65 -18.49 1.20
C CYS A 164 2.14 -17.28 0.41
N VAL A 165 2.51 -16.09 0.87
CA VAL A 165 2.10 -14.81 0.31
C VAL A 165 3.34 -14.09 -0.20
N SER A 166 3.25 -13.49 -1.37
CA SER A 166 4.25 -12.60 -1.96
C SER A 166 3.58 -11.35 -2.50
N GLY A 167 4.28 -10.22 -2.54
CA GLY A 167 3.74 -8.97 -3.09
C GLY A 167 2.49 -8.46 -2.37
N ALA A 168 2.38 -8.70 -1.05
CA ALA A 168 1.29 -8.14 -0.25
C ALA A 168 1.50 -6.64 -0.03
N GLU A 169 0.40 -5.91 0.11
CA GLU A 169 0.40 -4.46 0.33
C GLU A 169 -0.23 -4.15 1.68
N LEU A 170 0.33 -3.21 2.43
CA LEU A 170 -0.28 -2.75 3.68
C LEU A 170 -1.19 -1.56 3.39
N THR A 171 -2.48 -1.73 3.67
CA THR A 171 -3.53 -0.72 3.46
C THR A 171 -4.07 -0.22 4.80
N GLY A 172 -4.47 1.04 4.88
CA GLY A 172 -5.01 1.63 6.12
C GLY A 172 -4.16 2.76 6.68
N SER A 173 -3.96 2.76 8.01
CA SER A 173 -3.16 3.78 8.72
C SER A 173 -1.72 3.79 8.22
N GLN A 174 -1.15 4.98 8.01
CA GLN A 174 0.24 5.13 7.57
C GLN A 174 1.24 5.15 8.73
N ASP A 175 0.75 5.37 9.95
CA ASP A 175 1.59 5.47 11.14
C ASP A 175 2.16 4.11 11.54
N ALA A 176 3.42 4.11 11.97
CA ALA A 176 4.06 2.95 12.58
C ALA A 176 3.42 2.69 13.94
N CYS A 177 2.94 1.46 14.15
CA CYS A 177 2.29 1.08 15.40
C CYS A 177 2.62 -0.38 15.78
N PRO A 178 2.66 -0.69 17.08
CA PRO A 178 2.73 -2.08 17.54
C PRO A 178 1.48 -2.85 17.09
N PRO A 179 1.60 -4.14 16.69
CA PRO A 179 0.47 -4.96 16.21
C PRO A 179 -0.70 -5.06 17.18
N LEU A 180 -0.47 -5.00 18.50
CA LEU A 180 -1.52 -5.10 19.52
C LEU A 180 -2.34 -3.82 19.66
N GLU A 181 -1.78 -2.68 19.25
CA GLU A 181 -2.42 -1.36 19.27
C GLU A 181 -2.88 -0.93 17.88
N ALA A 182 -2.70 -1.80 16.88
CA ALA A 182 -3.00 -1.51 15.50
C ALA A 182 -4.49 -1.19 15.33
N PRO A 183 -4.83 -0.11 14.61
CA PRO A 183 -6.22 0.24 14.35
C PRO A 183 -6.86 -0.79 13.44
N GLU A 184 -8.18 -0.97 13.56
CA GLU A 184 -8.91 -1.94 12.72
C GLU A 184 -8.86 -1.62 11.21
N SER A 185 -8.49 -0.38 10.86
CA SER A 185 -8.29 0.06 9.48
C SER A 185 -7.01 -0.51 8.87
N LEU A 186 -6.02 -0.91 9.67
CA LEU A 186 -4.77 -1.49 9.19
C LEU A 186 -5.01 -2.93 8.72
N MET A 187 -4.91 -3.14 7.41
CA MET A 187 -5.18 -4.43 6.78
C MET A 187 -4.09 -4.79 5.76
N LEU A 188 -3.70 -6.06 5.77
CA LEU A 188 -2.81 -6.65 4.78
C LEU A 188 -3.61 -7.06 3.53
N LYS A 189 -3.42 -6.38 2.41
CA LYS A 189 -4.03 -6.75 1.14
C LYS A 189 -3.24 -7.89 0.51
N ILE A 190 -3.91 -9.02 0.32
CA ILE A 190 -3.36 -10.20 -0.35
C ILE A 190 -4.09 -10.44 -1.66
N SER A 191 -3.36 -10.94 -2.65
CA SER A 191 -3.88 -11.20 -4.00
C SER A 191 -3.79 -12.69 -4.32
N THR A 192 -4.76 -13.22 -5.05
CA THR A 192 -4.87 -14.64 -5.44
C THR A 192 -3.69 -15.09 -6.28
N ASN A 193 -3.24 -14.28 -7.24
CA ASN A 193 -2.13 -14.65 -8.12
C ASN A 193 -0.78 -14.71 -7.39
N SER A 194 -0.67 -14.05 -6.24
CA SER A 194 0.54 -14.02 -5.41
C SER A 194 0.37 -14.72 -4.05
N THR A 195 -0.67 -15.55 -3.90
CA THR A 195 -0.91 -16.37 -2.71
C THR A 195 -1.07 -17.83 -3.09
N ARG A 196 -0.37 -18.74 -2.39
CA ARG A 196 -0.48 -20.19 -2.60
C ARG A 196 -0.52 -20.94 -1.27
N PRO A 197 -1.14 -22.13 -1.19
CA PRO A 197 -1.01 -22.98 -0.01
C PRO A 197 0.45 -23.30 0.28
N ALA A 198 0.85 -23.26 1.56
CA ALA A 198 2.16 -23.68 2.02
C ALA A 198 2.08 -25.08 2.65
N SER A 199 3.22 -25.76 2.74
CA SER A 199 3.30 -27.07 3.40
C SER A 199 2.96 -26.95 4.90
N TRP A 200 2.44 -28.02 5.48
CA TRP A 200 2.01 -28.06 6.89
C TRP A 200 3.16 -27.78 7.87
N ASP A 201 4.39 -28.13 7.50
CA ASP A 201 5.62 -27.95 8.27
C ASP A 201 6.36 -26.63 7.95
N SER A 202 5.88 -25.83 7.00
CA SER A 202 6.51 -24.56 6.63
C SER A 202 6.60 -23.60 7.82
N ILE A 203 7.76 -22.96 7.99
CA ILE A 203 8.02 -22.01 9.08
C ILE A 203 7.26 -20.72 8.81
N LEU A 204 6.54 -20.22 9.81
CA LEU A 204 5.79 -18.96 9.70
C LEU A 204 6.73 -17.74 9.73
N GLY A 205 6.30 -16.67 9.07
CA GLY A 205 7.05 -15.43 8.91
C GLY A 205 7.79 -15.33 7.58
N PHE A 206 8.75 -14.41 7.52
CA PHE A 206 9.56 -14.18 6.31
C PHE A 206 10.31 -15.43 5.88
N GLN A 207 10.29 -15.70 4.57
CA GLN A 207 11.06 -16.79 3.99
C GLN A 207 12.46 -16.31 3.60
N THR A 208 13.44 -17.22 3.69
CA THR A 208 14.83 -16.95 3.27
C THR A 208 14.94 -16.75 1.76
N ASP A 209 14.11 -17.45 1.00
CA ASP A 209 13.98 -17.27 -0.43
C ASP A 209 13.11 -16.04 -0.71
N HIS A 210 13.72 -15.02 -1.29
CA HIS A 210 13.07 -13.77 -1.66
C HIS A 210 12.55 -13.76 -3.10
N THR A 211 12.70 -14.87 -3.84
CA THR A 211 12.21 -14.93 -5.21
C THR A 211 10.67 -14.81 -5.24
N PRO A 212 10.11 -14.04 -6.19
CA PRO A 212 8.66 -13.99 -6.38
C PRO A 212 8.10 -15.37 -6.65
N LEU A 213 6.85 -15.60 -6.26
CA LEU A 213 6.16 -16.86 -6.57
C LEU A 213 6.00 -17.02 -8.08
N CYS A 214 6.63 -18.04 -8.64
CA CYS A 214 6.43 -18.41 -10.04
C CYS A 214 5.16 -19.25 -10.17
N VAL A 215 4.21 -18.77 -10.97
CA VAL A 215 2.89 -19.38 -11.12
C VAL A 215 2.64 -19.81 -12.57
N PRO A 216 1.99 -20.98 -12.80
CA PRO A 216 1.65 -21.39 -14.15
C PRO A 216 0.52 -20.52 -14.71
N LEU A 217 0.56 -20.26 -16.02
CA LEU A 217 -0.43 -19.44 -16.71
C LEU A 217 -1.87 -19.96 -16.53
N THR A 218 -2.04 -21.27 -16.39
CA THR A 218 -3.34 -21.94 -16.16
C THR A 218 -3.97 -21.59 -14.81
N SER A 219 -3.17 -21.16 -13.82
CA SER A 219 -3.65 -20.80 -12.49
C SER A 219 -4.01 -19.32 -12.34
N ILE A 220 -3.68 -18.49 -13.32
CA ILE A 220 -3.87 -17.04 -13.27
C ILE A 220 -5.37 -16.72 -13.32
N GLN A 221 -5.81 -15.89 -12.39
CA GLN A 221 -7.16 -15.33 -12.36
C GLN A 221 -7.11 -13.87 -12.79
N GLY A 222 -8.06 -13.44 -13.65
CA GLY A 222 -8.11 -12.08 -14.19
C GLY A 222 -8.26 -10.99 -13.12
N GLU A 223 -9.05 -11.26 -12.07
CA GLU A 223 -9.24 -10.36 -10.93
C GLU A 223 -8.30 -10.68 -9.74
N GLY A 224 -7.29 -11.53 -9.96
CA GLY A 224 -6.43 -12.09 -8.90
C GLY A 224 -5.22 -11.23 -8.51
N GLY A 225 -5.20 -9.95 -8.90
CA GLY A 225 -4.07 -9.04 -8.69
C GLY A 225 -2.84 -9.32 -9.56
N LEU A 226 -1.74 -8.60 -9.27
CA LEU A 226 -0.49 -8.70 -10.03
C LEU A 226 0.18 -10.07 -9.83
N ILE A 227 0.90 -10.51 -10.85
CA ILE A 227 1.65 -11.77 -10.85
C ILE A 227 3.13 -11.46 -10.64
N GLY A 228 3.76 -12.11 -9.67
CA GLY A 228 5.17 -11.89 -9.36
C GLY A 228 6.13 -12.47 -10.40
N CYS A 229 5.99 -13.76 -10.73
CA CYS A 229 6.84 -14.46 -11.70
C CYS A 229 6.00 -15.42 -12.55
N VAL A 230 6.32 -15.49 -13.85
CA VAL A 230 5.83 -16.53 -14.76
C VAL A 230 7.01 -17.07 -15.55
N ASP A 231 7.07 -18.39 -15.68
CA ASP A 231 8.01 -19.05 -16.58
C ASP A 231 7.29 -19.38 -17.89
N VAL A 232 7.77 -18.80 -18.98
CA VAL A 232 7.09 -18.82 -20.28
C VAL A 232 8.08 -19.03 -21.43
N VAL A 233 7.62 -19.73 -22.46
CA VAL A 233 8.36 -19.89 -23.72
C VAL A 233 7.75 -18.96 -24.77
N VAL A 234 8.58 -18.14 -25.40
CA VAL A 234 8.13 -17.22 -26.46
C VAL A 234 7.81 -18.02 -27.72
N VAL A 235 6.51 -18.24 -27.98
CA VAL A 235 6.06 -18.99 -29.17
C VAL A 235 6.05 -18.12 -30.43
N ARG A 236 5.61 -16.85 -30.31
CA ARG A 236 5.51 -15.90 -31.43
C ARG A 236 5.88 -14.50 -30.99
N LYS A 237 6.61 -13.78 -31.83
CA LYS A 237 6.89 -12.36 -31.69
C LYS A 237 6.08 -11.60 -32.74
N TYR A 238 5.16 -10.74 -32.29
CA TYR A 238 4.33 -9.90 -33.17
C TYR A 238 5.04 -8.57 -33.49
N PRO A 239 4.74 -7.93 -34.64
CA PRO A 239 5.28 -6.62 -34.96
C PRO A 239 4.75 -5.54 -34.00
N THR A 240 5.52 -4.47 -33.83
CA THR A 240 5.13 -3.32 -33.01
C THR A 240 3.87 -2.67 -33.56
N MET A 241 2.92 -2.41 -32.67
CA MET A 241 1.67 -1.70 -32.95
C MET A 241 1.64 -0.40 -32.16
N TYR A 242 1.10 0.65 -32.76
CA TYR A 242 0.88 1.95 -32.13
C TYR A 242 -0.56 2.01 -31.63
N MET A 243 -0.76 2.44 -30.38
CA MET A 243 -2.09 2.62 -29.80
C MET A 243 -2.33 4.10 -29.52
N GLU A 244 -3.34 4.70 -30.15
CA GLU A 244 -3.80 6.06 -29.86
C GLU A 244 -5.05 6.01 -28.96
N LYS A 245 -5.03 6.74 -27.84
CA LYS A 245 -6.19 6.95 -26.98
C LYS A 245 -6.94 8.18 -27.44
N LEU A 246 -8.17 7.99 -27.89
CA LEU A 246 -9.04 9.08 -28.34
C LEU A 246 -9.60 9.88 -27.15
N PRO A 247 -9.81 11.20 -27.31
CA PRO A 247 -10.44 12.03 -26.27
C PRO A 247 -11.85 11.58 -25.89
N ALA A 248 -12.57 10.96 -26.84
CA ALA A 248 -13.94 10.48 -26.66
C ALA A 248 -14.05 9.12 -25.94
N GLY A 249 -12.93 8.54 -25.49
CA GLY A 249 -12.92 7.21 -24.86
C GLY A 249 -12.93 6.11 -25.92
N GLY A 250 -11.77 5.78 -26.46
CA GLY A 250 -11.58 4.69 -27.41
C GLY A 250 -10.09 4.49 -27.70
N CYS A 251 -9.70 3.31 -28.14
CA CYS A 251 -8.31 3.03 -28.52
C CYS A 251 -8.27 2.61 -29.99
N ILE A 252 -7.46 3.29 -30.79
CA ILE A 252 -7.17 2.90 -32.18
C ILE A 252 -5.81 2.22 -32.20
N PHE A 253 -5.73 1.03 -32.80
CA PHE A 253 -4.48 0.32 -33.03
C PHE A 253 -4.04 0.48 -34.49
N ARG A 254 -2.79 0.88 -34.70
CA ARG A 254 -2.19 1.06 -36.03
C ARG A 254 -0.91 0.24 -36.18
N SER A 255 -0.69 -0.28 -37.37
CA SER A 255 0.61 -0.83 -37.76
C SER A 255 1.59 0.31 -38.04
N TYR A 256 2.88 -0.01 -38.15
CA TYR A 256 3.93 0.95 -38.45
C TYR A 256 3.62 1.83 -39.68
N ALA A 257 3.24 1.22 -40.81
CA ALA A 257 2.94 1.96 -42.05
C ALA A 257 1.68 2.84 -41.93
N ALA A 258 0.66 2.37 -41.20
CA ALA A 258 -0.56 3.14 -40.96
C ALA A 258 -0.27 4.35 -40.05
N GLU A 259 0.60 4.20 -39.06
CA GLU A 259 1.02 5.29 -38.19
C GLU A 259 1.90 6.31 -38.94
N GLU A 260 2.82 5.90 -39.80
CA GLU A 260 3.59 6.84 -40.63
C GLU A 260 2.68 7.68 -41.53
N LYS A 261 1.72 7.04 -42.21
CA LYS A 261 0.74 7.75 -43.03
C LYS A 261 -0.11 8.70 -42.19
N TYR A 262 -0.55 8.26 -41.02
CA TYR A 262 -1.31 9.10 -40.11
C TYR A 262 -0.48 10.29 -39.64
N LYS A 263 0.76 10.06 -39.20
CA LYS A 263 1.71 11.09 -38.77
C LYS A 263 1.95 12.12 -39.86
N GLN A 264 2.13 11.69 -41.11
CA GLN A 264 2.25 12.62 -42.25
C GLN A 264 0.98 13.43 -42.46
N SER A 265 -0.19 12.79 -42.48
CA SER A 265 -1.47 13.49 -42.66
C SER A 265 -1.77 14.47 -41.51
N PHE A 266 -1.38 14.12 -40.29
CA PHE A 266 -1.56 14.94 -39.11
C PHE A 266 -0.59 16.12 -39.09
N GLN A 267 0.67 15.91 -39.49
CA GLN A 267 1.65 16.98 -39.68
C GLN A 267 1.19 17.97 -40.74
N GLN A 268 0.66 17.48 -41.87
CA GLN A 268 0.07 18.33 -42.91
C GLN A 268 -1.11 19.14 -42.36
N LEU A 269 -2.04 18.49 -41.65
CA LEU A 269 -3.19 19.19 -41.05
C LEU A 269 -2.77 20.23 -40.00
N GLN A 270 -1.74 19.94 -39.21
CA GLN A 270 -1.18 20.90 -38.26
C GLN A 270 -0.53 22.09 -38.98
N GLN A 271 0.23 21.82 -40.03
CA GLN A 271 0.87 22.85 -40.84
C GLN A 271 -0.18 23.75 -41.49
N GLU A 272 -1.23 23.19 -42.10
CA GLU A 272 -2.34 23.96 -42.68
C GLU A 272 -3.06 24.83 -41.65
N LYS A 273 -3.28 24.32 -40.42
CA LYS A 273 -3.88 25.11 -39.33
C LYS A 273 -2.97 26.24 -38.89
N MET A 274 -1.66 25.98 -38.83
CA MET A 274 -0.66 26.97 -38.47
C MET A 274 -0.55 28.07 -39.53
N GLU A 275 -0.53 27.72 -40.81
CA GLU A 275 -0.54 28.67 -41.93
C GLU A 275 -1.79 29.55 -41.91
N LYS A 276 -2.97 28.97 -41.67
CA LYS A 276 -4.22 29.75 -41.48
C LYS A 276 -4.12 30.71 -40.29
N LEU A 277 -3.51 30.31 -39.19
CA LEU A 277 -3.30 31.17 -38.04
C LEU A 277 -2.33 32.31 -38.35
N TYR A 278 -1.22 32.02 -39.04
CA TYR A 278 -0.26 33.04 -39.49
C TYR A 278 -0.90 34.05 -40.43
N GLN A 279 -1.67 33.60 -41.43
CA GLN A 279 -2.41 34.48 -42.32
C GLN A 279 -3.42 35.36 -41.57
N GLN A 280 -4.11 34.80 -40.57
CA GLN A 280 -5.01 35.59 -39.72
C GLN A 280 -4.25 36.64 -38.91
N LEU A 281 -3.09 36.30 -38.35
CA LEU A 281 -2.23 37.24 -37.63
C LEU A 281 -1.68 38.33 -38.55
N GLU A 282 -1.13 37.98 -39.71
CA GLU A 282 -0.64 38.93 -40.71
C GLU A 282 -1.75 39.88 -41.16
N SER A 283 -2.94 39.37 -41.45
CA SER A 283 -4.09 40.21 -41.83
C SER A 283 -4.53 41.17 -40.71
N ARG A 284 -4.39 40.77 -39.44
CA ARG A 284 -4.62 41.65 -38.29
C ARG A 284 -3.53 42.70 -38.18
N PHE A 285 -2.26 42.30 -38.22
CA PHE A 285 -1.13 43.23 -38.21
C PHE A 285 -1.16 44.22 -39.38
N GLU A 286 -1.58 43.80 -40.57
CA GLU A 286 -1.76 44.71 -41.70
C GLU A 286 -2.93 45.67 -41.50
N LYS A 287 -4.02 45.23 -40.86
CA LYS A 287 -5.13 46.12 -40.50
C LYS A 287 -4.70 47.11 -39.43
N ASP A 288 -4.02 46.66 -38.38
CA ASP A 288 -3.48 47.51 -37.32
C ASP A 288 -2.48 48.52 -37.91
N ASN A 289 -1.56 48.07 -38.79
CA ASN A 289 -0.65 48.97 -39.52
C ASN A 289 -1.38 49.91 -40.49
N LYS A 290 -2.46 49.47 -41.15
CA LYS A 290 -3.26 50.34 -42.04
C LYS A 290 -4.07 51.33 -41.23
N GLU A 291 -4.61 50.94 -40.08
CA GLU A 291 -5.28 51.82 -39.14
C GLU A 291 -4.30 52.87 -38.61
N GLU A 292 -3.11 52.46 -38.15
CA GLU A 292 -2.00 53.36 -37.79
C GLU A 292 -1.60 54.30 -38.95
N LYS A 293 -1.51 53.81 -40.19
CA LYS A 293 -1.17 54.63 -41.37
C LYS A 293 -2.32 55.50 -41.87
N CYS A 294 -3.58 55.13 -41.62
CA CYS A 294 -4.77 55.89 -42.00
C CYS A 294 -5.14 56.98 -40.99
N ILE A 295 -4.46 57.05 -39.83
CA ILE A 295 -4.55 58.19 -38.93
C ILE A 295 -4.09 59.45 -39.71
N LYS A 296 -5.05 60.32 -40.03
CA LYS A 296 -4.78 61.59 -40.72
C LYS A 296 -3.84 62.42 -39.86
N ARG A 297 -2.60 62.61 -40.32
CA ARG A 297 -1.57 63.34 -39.56
C ARG A 297 -1.96 64.80 -39.36
N LYS A 298 -2.23 65.20 -38.12
CA LYS A 298 -2.60 66.59 -37.73
C LYS A 298 -1.36 67.39 -37.34
N LYS A 299 -1.41 68.72 -37.54
CA LYS A 299 -0.44 69.66 -36.96
C LYS A 299 -1.04 70.16 -35.65
N PHE A 300 -0.33 69.98 -34.54
CA PHE A 300 -0.74 70.46 -33.23
C PHE A 300 -0.08 71.80 -32.93
N THR A 301 -0.85 72.76 -32.40
CA THR A 301 -0.35 74.05 -31.91
C THR A 301 -0.02 73.97 -30.42
N CYS A 302 0.84 74.86 -29.89
CA CYS A 302 1.31 74.76 -28.48
C CYS A 302 0.17 74.76 -27.45
N LYS A 303 -0.91 75.52 -27.70
CA LYS A 303 -2.09 75.56 -26.82
C LYS A 303 -2.85 74.24 -26.74
N ASP A 304 -2.81 73.43 -27.80
CA ASP A 304 -3.49 72.13 -27.84
C ASP A 304 -2.68 71.06 -27.09
N ILE A 305 -1.35 71.24 -27.01
CA ILE A 305 -0.43 70.31 -26.32
C ILE A 305 -0.51 70.51 -24.80
N GLU A 306 -0.72 71.74 -24.33
CA GLU A 306 -0.89 72.08 -22.90
C GLU A 306 -2.20 71.56 -22.29
N GLN A 307 -3.23 71.31 -23.13
CA GLN A 307 -4.54 70.82 -22.67
C GLN A 307 -4.62 69.28 -22.52
N LEU A 308 -3.63 68.54 -23.04
CA LEU A 308 -3.59 67.08 -22.93
C LEU A 308 -3.16 66.68 -21.52
N SER A 309 -4.00 65.93 -20.81
CA SER A 309 -3.79 65.62 -19.39
C SER A 309 -3.68 64.11 -19.11
N SER A 310 -4.29 63.25 -19.94
CA SER A 310 -4.28 61.80 -19.78
C SER A 310 -3.22 61.10 -20.65
N GLY A 311 -2.63 60.00 -20.14
CA GLY A 311 -1.62 59.19 -20.84
C GLY A 311 -2.09 58.63 -22.19
N GLU A 312 -3.37 58.30 -22.30
CA GLU A 312 -4.01 57.78 -23.51
C GLU A 312 -4.16 58.89 -24.58
N GLU A 313 -4.61 60.08 -24.17
CA GLU A 313 -4.72 61.27 -25.04
C GLU A 313 -3.35 61.70 -25.60
N ILE A 314 -2.29 61.58 -24.79
CA ILE A 314 -0.92 61.88 -25.19
C ILE A 314 -0.42 60.85 -26.22
N TYR A 315 -0.69 59.56 -26.00
CA TYR A 315 -0.30 58.47 -26.91
C TYR A 315 -1.00 58.60 -28.28
N GLU A 316 -2.30 58.92 -28.28
CA GLU A 316 -3.05 59.19 -29.51
C GLU A 316 -2.57 60.46 -30.23
N ALA A 317 -2.23 61.52 -29.49
CA ALA A 317 -1.68 62.75 -30.07
C ALA A 317 -0.30 62.52 -30.71
N LEU A 318 0.56 61.70 -30.10
CA LEU A 318 1.87 61.29 -30.65
C LEU A 318 1.73 60.45 -31.92
N ASN A 319 0.85 59.44 -31.93
CA ASN A 319 0.61 58.59 -33.09
C ASN A 319 -0.03 59.34 -34.28
N SER A 320 -0.78 60.41 -34.00
CA SER A 320 -1.46 61.23 -35.03
C SER A 320 -0.68 62.46 -35.50
N ALA A 321 0.52 62.72 -34.98
CA ALA A 321 1.31 63.91 -35.32
C ALA A 321 2.12 63.76 -36.62
N LYS A 322 2.35 64.87 -37.34
CA LYS A 322 3.26 64.88 -38.51
C LYS A 322 4.75 64.77 -38.13
N HIS A 323 5.14 65.34 -37.00
CA HIS A 323 6.49 65.28 -36.42
C HIS A 323 6.35 64.95 -34.93
N PRO A 324 6.55 63.68 -34.53
CA PRO A 324 6.37 63.24 -33.14
C PRO A 324 7.32 63.94 -32.16
N ASP A 325 8.54 64.24 -32.62
CA ASP A 325 9.60 64.85 -31.82
C ASP A 325 9.26 66.29 -31.37
N ASP A 326 8.49 67.03 -32.18
CA ASP A 326 8.06 68.41 -31.87
C ASP A 326 7.12 68.47 -30.64
N ILE A 327 6.34 67.42 -30.42
CA ILE A 327 5.39 67.35 -29.28
C ILE A 327 6.15 67.04 -27.99
N GLN A 328 7.18 66.19 -28.06
CA GLN A 328 8.04 65.86 -26.91
C GLN A 328 8.87 67.07 -26.48
N VAL A 329 9.44 67.82 -27.43
CA VAL A 329 10.26 69.01 -27.15
C VAL A 329 9.43 70.17 -26.59
N LYS A 330 8.25 70.45 -27.16
CA LYS A 330 7.39 71.57 -26.74
C LYS A 330 6.72 71.40 -25.38
N ARG A 331 6.68 70.18 -24.84
CA ARG A 331 6.11 69.90 -23.51
C ARG A 331 7.18 69.81 -22.41
N ALA A 332 8.45 69.64 -22.80
CA ALA A 332 9.60 69.68 -21.91
C ALA A 332 10.18 71.09 -21.71
N SER A 333 9.72 72.06 -22.51
CA SER A 333 10.00 73.50 -22.40
C SER A 333 8.94 74.18 -21.54
#